data_AF-A0A9E2VRQ7-F1
#
_entry.id   AF-A0A9E2VRQ7-F1
#
_cell.length_a   1.000
_cell.length_b   1.000
_cell.length_c   1.000
_cell.angle_alpha   90.00
_cell.angle_beta   90.00
_cell.angle_gamma   90.00
#
_symmetry.space_group_name_H-M   'P 1'
#
loop_
_entity.id
_entity.type
_entity.pdbx_description
1 polymer ?
#
loop_
_entity_poly.entity_id
_entity_poly.type
_entity_poly.pdbx_seq_one_letter_code
_entity_poly.pdbx_strand_id
1 'polypeptide(L)'
;EEKVLNRWINQSGRVQPHSESIEAAETGKIFRMMVPLYYEKACLECHGTPAGMLDISGYPREGSREGDLAGAISVLIPVSRLAEAPDRMLK
;
A
#
# COMPACT_ATOMS: atom_id res chain seq x y z
N GLU A 1 1.68 5.13 9.77
CA GLU A 1 1.76 4.93 8.31
C GLU A 1 2.25 6.20 7.60
N GLU A 2 1.70 7.36 7.96
CA GLU A 2 2.02 8.68 7.41
C GLU A 2 3.51 8.97 7.19
N LYS A 3 4.39 8.69 8.16
CA LYS A 3 5.83 8.91 8.02
C LYS A 3 6.45 8.18 6.82
N VAL A 4 5.98 6.97 6.51
CA VAL A 4 6.47 6.18 5.37
C VAL A 4 5.91 6.75 4.06
N LEU A 5 4.63 7.11 4.03
CA LEU A 5 3.99 7.72 2.86
C LEU A 5 4.62 9.08 2.51
N ASN A 6 4.81 9.95 3.50
CA ASN A 6 5.44 11.26 3.31
C ASN A 6 6.89 11.10 2.82
N ARG A 7 7.61 10.07 3.27
CA ARG A 7 8.94 9.77 2.73
C ARG A 7 8.86 9.39 1.25
N TRP A 8 7.93 8.51 0.88
CA TRP A 8 7.80 8.04 -0.49
C TRP A 8 7.36 9.12 -1.48
N ILE A 9 6.42 9.98 -1.09
CA ILE A 9 5.96 11.11 -1.92
C ILE A 9 7.10 12.10 -2.23
N ASN A 10 8.08 12.21 -1.33
CA ASN A 10 9.23 13.09 -1.49
C ASN A 10 10.46 12.40 -2.11
N GLN A 11 10.33 11.16 -2.60
CA GLN A 11 11.39 10.44 -3.30
C GLN A 11 11.13 10.42 -4.81
N SER A 12 12.19 10.55 -5.61
CA SER A 12 12.08 10.42 -7.06
C SER A 12 12.09 8.95 -7.48
N GLY A 13 11.21 8.60 -8.44
CA GLY A 13 11.14 7.25 -9.01
C GLY A 13 10.38 6.24 -8.15
N ARG A 14 10.58 4.95 -8.44
CA ARG A 14 9.95 3.87 -7.67
C ARG A 14 10.61 3.72 -6.31
N VAL A 15 9.80 3.63 -5.27
CA VAL A 15 10.22 3.48 -3.89
C VAL A 15 10.19 2.00 -3.50
N GLN A 16 11.05 1.64 -2.55
CA GLN A 16 11.12 0.27 -2.07
C GLN A 16 10.07 0.02 -0.97
N PRO A 17 9.57 -1.23 -0.84
CA PRO A 17 8.77 -1.64 0.31
C PRO A 17 9.46 -1.32 1.64
N HIS A 18 8.67 -0.98 2.64
CA HIS A 18 9.13 -0.69 4.00
C HIS A 18 8.66 -1.78 4.94
N SER A 19 9.52 -2.25 5.85
CA SER A 19 9.11 -3.21 6.88
C SER A 19 9.66 -2.82 8.24
N GLU A 20 8.88 -3.08 9.29
CA GLU A 20 9.25 -2.78 10.68
C GLU A 20 8.61 -3.79 11.64
N SER A 21 9.20 -3.95 12.82
CA SER A 21 8.54 -4.63 13.94
C SER A 21 7.99 -3.58 14.89
N ILE A 22 6.72 -3.74 15.30
CA ILE A 22 6.06 -2.89 16.28
C ILE A 22 5.55 -3.75 17.44
N GLU A 23 5.48 -3.17 18.64
CA GLU A 23 4.83 -3.79 19.79
C GLU A 23 3.36 -3.36 19.86
N ALA A 24 2.45 -4.32 20.00
CA ALA A 24 1.02 -4.08 20.18
C ALA A 24 0.53 -4.71 21.48
N ALA A 25 -0.25 -3.95 22.26
CA ALA A 25 -0.65 -4.32 23.61
C ALA A 25 -1.35 -5.69 23.70
N GLU A 26 -2.14 -6.07 22.70
CA GLU A 26 -2.96 -7.29 22.73
C GLU A 26 -2.34 -8.48 21.99
N THR A 27 -1.56 -8.22 20.93
CA THR A 27 -1.01 -9.27 20.04
C THR A 27 0.49 -9.47 20.19
N GLY A 28 1.13 -8.66 21.04
CA GLY A 28 2.58 -8.63 21.23
C GLY A 28 3.28 -8.06 19.99
N LYS A 29 4.41 -8.66 19.64
CA LYS A 29 5.20 -8.24 18.48
C LYS A 29 4.45 -8.47 17.17
N ILE A 30 4.31 -7.41 16.38
CA ILE A 30 3.76 -7.43 15.02
C ILE A 30 4.88 -7.11 14.04
N PHE A 31 5.00 -7.93 12.99
CA PHE A 31 5.77 -7.57 11.81
C PHE A 31 4.87 -6.84 10.81
N ARG A 32 5.24 -5.62 10.43
CA ARG A 32 4.49 -4.79 9.49
C ARG A 32 5.28 -4.65 8.20
N MET A 33 4.62 -4.83 7.07
CA MET A 33 5.14 -4.59 5.73
C MET A 33 4.24 -3.59 5.00
N MET A 34 4.84 -2.55 4.43
CA MET A 34 4.18 -1.61 3.53
C MET A 34 4.76 -1.77 2.13
N VAL A 35 3.89 -1.98 1.14
CA VAL A 35 4.25 -2.07 -0.28
C VAL A 35 3.64 -0.88 -1.02
N PRO A 36 4.41 -0.11 -1.80
CA PRO A 36 3.88 1.01 -2.56
C PRO A 36 2.96 0.52 -3.69
N LEU A 37 1.89 1.27 -3.94
CA LEU A 37 0.95 1.02 -5.03
C LEU A 37 1.05 2.16 -6.04
N TYR A 38 1.15 1.80 -7.32
CA TYR A 38 1.29 2.74 -8.43
C TYR A 38 0.09 2.64 -9.36
N TYR A 39 -0.31 3.76 -9.95
CA TYR A 39 -1.32 3.73 -11.01
C TYR A 39 -0.77 3.04 -12.26
N GLU A 40 -1.47 1.98 -12.69
CA GLU A 40 -1.25 1.33 -13.98
C GLU A 40 -2.23 1.88 -15.03
N LYS A 41 -2.04 1.52 -16.30
CA LYS A 41 -2.91 2.01 -17.40
C LYS A 41 -4.39 1.78 -17.15
N ALA A 42 -4.76 0.61 -16.64
CA ALA A 42 -6.15 0.26 -16.34
C ALA A 42 -6.75 1.15 -15.25
N CYS A 43 -5.94 1.70 -14.34
CA CYS A 43 -6.43 2.56 -13.27
C CYS A 43 -6.84 3.95 -13.77
N LEU A 44 -6.26 4.40 -14.90
CA LEU A 44 -6.44 5.76 -15.41
C LEU A 44 -7.81 6.00 -16.04
N GLU A 45 -8.58 4.94 -16.30
CA GLU A 45 -9.97 5.06 -16.75
C GLU A 45 -10.83 5.83 -15.73
N CYS A 46 -10.54 5.66 -14.43
CA CYS A 46 -11.22 6.36 -13.34
C CYS A 46 -10.34 7.42 -12.65
N HIS A 47 -9.04 7.16 -12.47
CA HIS A 47 -8.16 8.06 -11.72
C HIS A 47 -7.34 9.04 -12.59
N GLY A 48 -7.45 8.93 -13.91
CA GLY A 48 -6.62 9.66 -14.86
C GLY A 48 -6.97 11.14 -15.03
N THR A 49 -6.21 11.83 -15.89
CA THR A 49 -6.49 13.22 -16.28
C THR A 49 -7.72 13.37 -17.17
N PRO A 50 -8.40 14.54 -17.15
CA PRO A 50 -8.16 15.67 -16.26
C PRO A 50 -8.79 15.46 -14.89
N ALA A 51 -8.14 16.01 -13.85
CA ALA A 51 -8.69 16.03 -12.50
C ALA A 51 -10.07 16.72 -12.49
N GLY A 52 -10.99 16.22 -11.67
CA GLY A 52 -12.34 16.77 -11.52
C GLY A 52 -13.36 16.34 -12.57
N MET A 53 -12.95 15.68 -13.67
CA MET A 53 -13.89 15.04 -14.59
C MET A 53 -14.59 13.86 -13.90
N LEU A 54 -15.85 13.57 -14.20
CA LEU A 54 -16.52 12.41 -13.61
C LEU A 54 -16.02 11.11 -14.26
N ASP A 55 -15.77 10.10 -13.44
CA ASP A 55 -15.49 8.73 -13.86
C ASP A 55 -16.78 7.94 -14.17
N ILE A 56 -16.63 6.66 -14.52
CA ILE A 56 -17.75 5.76 -14.86
C ILE A 56 -18.72 5.53 -13.70
N SER A 57 -18.28 5.77 -12.46
CA SER A 57 -19.08 5.66 -11.24
C SER A 57 -19.67 7.00 -10.79
N GLY A 58 -19.36 8.09 -11.49
CA GLY A 58 -19.86 9.43 -11.21
C GLY A 58 -19.05 10.21 -10.17
N TYR A 59 -17.83 9.79 -9.84
CA TYR A 59 -16.93 10.51 -8.93
C TYR A 59 -15.84 11.30 -9.68
N PRO A 60 -15.39 12.45 -9.16
CA PRO A 60 -14.35 13.24 -9.80
C PRO A 60 -12.99 12.55 -9.76
N ARG A 61 -12.31 12.47 -10.91
CA ARG A 61 -10.94 11.91 -11.02
C ARG A 61 -9.92 12.76 -10.27
N GLU A 62 -8.86 12.12 -9.81
CA GLU A 62 -7.71 12.75 -9.15
C GLU A 62 -6.74 13.37 -10.16
N GLY A 63 -6.77 12.93 -11.42
CA GLY A 63 -5.90 13.46 -12.47
C GLY A 63 -4.50 12.85 -12.49
N SER A 64 -4.37 11.61 -12.04
CA SER A 64 -3.09 10.90 -11.98
C SER A 64 -2.62 10.42 -13.36
N ARG A 65 -1.33 10.10 -13.44
CA ARG A 65 -0.67 9.53 -14.62
C ARG A 65 -0.12 8.15 -14.29
N GLU A 66 0.15 7.36 -15.33
CA GLU A 66 0.80 6.05 -15.17
C GLU A 66 2.11 6.21 -14.41
N GLY A 67 2.29 5.41 -13.35
CA GLY A 67 3.46 5.44 -12.49
C GLY A 67 3.43 6.46 -11.36
N ASP A 68 2.41 7.31 -11.25
CA ASP A 68 2.21 8.12 -10.04
C ASP A 68 1.92 7.20 -8.83
N LEU A 69 2.38 7.58 -7.64
CA LEU A 69 2.15 6.83 -6.41
C LEU A 69 0.68 6.96 -5.99
N ALA A 70 -0.09 5.88 -6.13
CA ALA A 70 -1.50 5.82 -5.78
C ALA A 70 -1.73 5.62 -4.27
N GLY A 71 -0.78 4.98 -3.59
CA GLY A 71 -0.89 4.72 -2.15
C GLY A 71 0.03 3.59 -1.69
N ALA A 72 -0.42 2.84 -0.69
CA ALA A 72 0.32 1.73 -0.12
C ALA A 72 -0.61 0.64 0.39
N ILE A 73 -0.19 -0.62 0.27
CA ILE A 73 -0.78 -1.75 0.98
C ILE A 73 0.00 -1.96 2.27
N SER A 74 -0.69 -2.02 3.41
CA SER A 74 -0.13 -2.21 4.75
C SER A 74 -0.57 -3.56 5.29
N VAL A 75 0.38 -4.47 5.51
CA VAL A 75 0.13 -5.83 6.03
C VAL A 75 0.72 -5.92 7.42
N LEU A 76 -0.10 -6.31 8.40
CA LEU A 76 0.29 -6.53 9.79
C LEU A 76 0.20 -8.02 10.10
N ILE A 77 1.32 -8.62 10.52
CA ILE A 77 1.41 -10.04 10.83
C ILE A 77 1.80 -10.17 12.31
N PRO A 78 0.90 -10.68 13.17
CA PRO A 78 1.28 -11.03 14.54
C PRO A 78 2.36 -12.11 14.53
N VAL A 79 3.49 -11.88 15.19
CA VAL A 79 4.61 -12.82 15.19
C VAL A 79 4.24 -14.13 15.90
N SER A 80 3.33 -14.07 16.88
CA SER A 80 2.75 -15.26 17.52
C SER A 80 2.16 -16.24 16.51
N ARG A 81 1.50 -15.75 15.45
CA ARG A 81 0.88 -16.60 14.42
C ARG A 81 1.87 -17.15 13.38
N LEU A 82 3.05 -16.55 13.23
CA LEU A 82 4.10 -17.07 12.35
C LEU A 82 4.81 -18.28 13.00
N ALA A 83 4.99 -18.25 14.31
CA ALA A 83 5.60 -19.36 15.05
C ALA A 83 4.72 -20.63 15.04
N GLU A 84 3.40 -20.48 14.86
CA GLU A 84 2.43 -21.58 14.83
C GLU A 84 2.17 -22.15 13.42
N ALA A 85 2.80 -21.59 12.38
CA ALA A 85 2.52 -21.92 10.98
C ALA A 85 3.40 -22.99 10.27
N PRO A 86 4.17 -23.89 10.91
CA PRO A 86 5.03 -24.80 10.15
C PRO A 86 4.32 -25.99 9.46
N ASP A 87 3.06 -26.33 9.76
CA ASP A 87 2.49 -27.62 9.33
C ASP A 87 1.29 -27.59 8.37
N ARG A 88 0.90 -26.41 7.85
CA ARG A 88 -0.36 -26.28 7.06
C ARG A 88 -0.21 -25.86 5.60
N MET A 89 1.02 -25.75 5.10
CA MET A 89 1.32 -25.32 3.72
C MET A 89 1.88 -26.42 2.80
N LEU A 90 1.89 -27.68 3.24
CA LEU A 90 2.36 -28.84 2.47
C LEU A 90 1.27 -29.88 2.16
N LYS A 91 -0.01 -29.48 2.11
CA LYS A 91 -1.08 -30.34 1.59
C LYS A 91 -1.67 -29.76 0.31
#